data_AF-A0A952AEG5-F1
#
_entry.id   AF-A0A952AEG5-F1
#
_cell.length_a   1.000
_cell.length_b   1.000
_cell.length_c   1.000
_cell.angle_alpha   90.00
_cell.angle_beta   90.00
_cell.angle_gamma   90.00
#
_symmetry.space_group_name_H-M   'P 1'
#
loop_
_entity.id
_entity.type
_entity.pdbx_description
1 polymer ?
#
loop_
_entity_poly.entity_id
_entity_poly.type
_entity_poly.pdbx_seq_one_letter_code
_entity_poly.pdbx_strand_id
1 'polypeptide(L)' 'MAASKAPRIRLLHIRDEIDGVMAALRETTYEEYRRSYVLKRSTERAIQIISEAAKALPE' A
#
# COMPACT_ATOMS: atom_id res chain seq x y z
N MET A 1 -11.10 14.51 14.66
CA MET A 1 -11.96 13.68 13.78
C MET A 1 -11.51 12.23 13.95
N ALA A 2 -12.31 11.39 14.62
CA ALA A 2 -11.89 10.03 14.95
C ALA A 2 -11.87 9.17 13.67
N ALA A 3 -10.68 8.74 13.27
CA ALA A 3 -10.45 7.88 12.10
C ALA A 3 -11.20 6.54 12.18
N SER A 4 -11.78 6.19 13.34
CA SER A 4 -12.62 5.02 13.58
C SER A 4 -14.00 5.04 12.93
N LYS A 5 -14.46 6.17 12.34
CA LYS A 5 -15.87 6.31 11.92
C LYS A 5 -16.25 5.73 10.55
N ALA A 6 -15.32 5.26 9.71
CA ALA A 6 -15.67 4.69 8.40
C ALA A 6 -14.73 3.55 7.97
N PRO A 7 -14.92 2.31 8.48
CA PRO A 7 -14.16 1.13 8.05
C PRO A 7 -14.10 0.96 6.53
N ARG A 8 -15.20 1.27 5.83
CA ARG A 8 -15.28 1.25 4.37
C ARG A 8 -14.26 2.16 3.70
N ILE A 9 -14.04 3.38 4.21
CA ILE A 9 -13.06 4.31 3.64
C ILE A 9 -11.64 3.78 3.82
N ARG A 10 -11.36 3.10 4.93
CA ARG A 10 -10.06 2.45 5.15
C ARG A 10 -9.83 1.28 4.21
N LEU A 11 -10.85 0.45 3.98
CA LEU A 11 -10.77 -0.63 3.00
C LEU A 11 -10.54 -0.11 1.58
N LEU A 12 -11.20 1.00 1.21
CA LEU A 12 -10.95 1.66 -0.07
C LEU A 12 -9.51 2.17 -0.15
N HIS A 13 -9.02 2.84 0.89
CA HIS A 13 -7.63 3.31 0.93
C HIS A 13 -6.62 2.16 0.82
N ILE A 14 -6.83 1.05 1.54
CA ILE A 14 -5.99 -0.16 1.42
C ILE A 14 -5.98 -0.68 -0.01
N ARG A 15 -7.17 -0.79 -0.64
CA ARG A 15 -7.30 -1.25 -2.02
C ARG A 15 -6.56 -0.33 -2.98
N ASP A 16 -6.74 0.98 -2.84
CA ASP A 16 -6.13 1.97 -3.72
C ASP A 16 -4.59 1.93 -3.61
N GLU A 17 -4.03 1.70 -2.41
CA GLU A 17 -2.59 1.47 -2.21
C GLU A 17 -2.10 0.17 -2.87
N ILE A 18 -2.86 -0.92 -2.74
CA ILE A 18 -2.54 -2.19 -3.41
C ILE A 18 -2.52 -2.01 -4.94
N ASP A 19 -3.56 -1.37 -5.49
CA ASP A 19 -3.69 -1.12 -6.92
C ASP A 19 -2.53 -0.24 -7.43
N GLY A 20 -2.15 0.78 -6.66
CA GLY A 20 -1.02 1.65 -6.97
C GLY A 20 0.32 0.91 -7.04
N VAL A 21 0.64 0.07 -6.05
CA VAL A 21 1.87 -0.74 -6.05
C VAL A 21 1.85 -1.76 -7.18
N MET A 22 0.72 -2.44 -7.39
CA MET A 22 0.59 -3.41 -8.47
C MET A 22 0.78 -2.77 -9.84
N ALA A 23 0.22 -1.59 -10.07
CA ALA A 23 0.42 -0.84 -11.30
C ALA A 23 1.88 -0.43 -11.48
N ALA A 24 2.56 0.04 -10.43
CA ALA A 24 3.95 0.44 -10.48
C ALA A 24 4.91 -0.72 -10.76
N LEU A 25 4.57 -1.94 -10.33
CA LEU A 25 5.41 -3.13 -10.50
C LEU A 25 5.06 -3.98 -11.75
N ARG A 26 3.93 -3.73 -12.41
CA ARG A 26 3.35 -4.59 -13.46
C ARG A 26 4.33 -4.98 -14.57
N GLU A 27 5.14 -4.03 -15.02
CA GLU A 27 6.10 -4.22 -16.13
C GLU A 27 7.55 -4.25 -15.63
N THR A 28 7.76 -4.33 -14.31
CA THR A 28 9.09 -4.32 -13.70
C THR A 28 9.56 -5.74 -13.46
N THR A 29 10.71 -6.12 -14.02
CA THR A 29 11.38 -7.37 -13.65
C THR A 29 11.98 -7.29 -12.25
N TYR A 30 12.20 -8.44 -11.62
CA TYR A 30 12.82 -8.46 -10.29
C TYR A 30 14.21 -7.77 -10.24
N GLU A 31 15.02 -7.88 -11.30
CA GLU A 31 16.32 -7.22 -11.33
C GLU A 31 16.21 -5.69 -11.44
N GLU A 32 15.27 -5.17 -12.22
CA GLU A 32 14.98 -3.73 -12.30
C GLU A 32 14.48 -3.20 -10.95
N TYR A 33 13.57 -3.94 -10.32
CA TYR A 33 13.10 -3.64 -8.96
C TYR A 33 14.25 -3.58 -7.96
N ARG A 34 15.12 -4.60 -7.94
CA ARG A 34 16.24 -4.72 -7.00
C ARG A 34 17.22 -3.55 -7.12
N ARG A 35 17.44 -3.07 -8.34
CA ARG A 35 18.37 -1.96 -8.65
C ARG A 35 17.75 -0.58 -8.37
N SER A 36 16.43 -0.46 -8.40
CA SER A 36 15.75 0.82 -8.15
C SER A 36 15.48 1.06 -6.67
N TYR A 37 16.18 2.03 -6.09
CA TYR A 37 15.91 2.48 -4.72
C TYR A 37 14.47 2.98 -4.56
N VAL A 38 13.97 3.75 -5.55
CA VAL A 38 12.62 4.32 -5.52
C VAL A 38 11.56 3.22 -5.50
N LEU A 39 11.67 2.21 -6.37
CA LEU A 39 10.69 1.13 -6.40
C LEU A 39 10.66 0.35 -5.09
N LYS A 40 11.84 0.00 -4.54
CA LYS A 40 11.92 -0.65 -3.22
C LYS A 40 11.28 0.20 -2.14
N ARG A 41 11.63 1.48 -2.07
CA ARG A 41 11.15 2.37 -1.01
C ARG A 41 9.64 2.61 -1.11
N SER A 42 9.12 2.79 -2.31
CA SER A 42 7.68 2.96 -2.54
C SER A 42 6.91 1.70 -2.17
N THR A 43 7.40 0.51 -2.56
CA THR A 43 6.76 -0.77 -2.21
C THR A 43 6.76 -0.99 -0.69
N GLU A 44 7.91 -0.81 -0.02
CA GLU A 44 7.98 -0.89 1.45
C GLU A 44 7.02 0.06 2.13
N ARG A 45 6.96 1.32 1.65
CA ARG A 45 6.11 2.33 2.26
C ARG A 45 4.63 2.02 2.07
N ALA A 46 4.23 1.56 0.90
CA ALA A 46 2.85 1.17 0.65
C ALA A 46 2.43 -0.03 1.52
N ILE A 47 3.29 -1.04 1.68
CA ILE A 47 3.05 -2.17 2.61
C ILE A 47 2.87 -1.65 4.04
N GLN A 48 3.67 -0.67 4.47
CA GLN A 48 3.53 -0.06 5.78
C GLN A 48 2.19 0.67 5.93
N ILE A 49 1.77 1.47 4.94
CA ILE A 49 0.49 2.18 4.95
C ILE A 49 -0.68 1.20 5.03
N ILE A 50 -0.67 0.16 4.20
CA ILE A 50 -1.67 -0.92 4.20
C ILE A 50 -1.74 -1.57 5.59
N SER A 51 -0.59 -1.90 6.19
CA SER A 51 -0.52 -2.53 7.50
C SER A 51 -1.12 -1.64 8.60
N GLU A 52 -0.81 -0.35 8.60
CA GLU A 52 -1.37 0.60 9.57
C GLU A 52 -2.88 0.81 9.37
N ALA A 53 -3.33 0.88 8.12
CA ALA A 53 -4.75 0.98 7.82
C ALA A 53 -5.52 -0.28 8.25
N ALA A 54 -4.93 -1.46 8.06
CA ALA A 54 -5.51 -2.75 8.45
C ALA A 54 -5.63 -2.89 9.98
N LYS A 55 -4.59 -2.52 10.75
CA LYS A 55 -4.63 -2.52 12.23
C LYS A 55 -5.75 -1.67 12.81
N ALA A 56 -6.19 -0.66 12.06
CA ALA A 56 -7.22 0.25 12.51
C ALA A 56 -8.64 -0.27 12.22
N LEU A 57 -8.81 -1.35 11.44
CA LEU A 57 -10.12 -1.95 11.20
C LEU A 57 -10.71 -2.54 12.50
N PRO A 58 -12.03 -2.49 12.68
CA PRO A 58 -12.68 -3.15 13.82
C PRO A 58 -12.49 -4.68 13.74
N GLU A 59 -12.41 -5.33 14.91
CA GLU A 59 -12.37 -6.79 15.06
C GLU A 59 -13.69 -7.48 14.65
#